data_AF-A0A7R9MCT5-F1
#
_entry.id   AF-A0A7R9MCT5-F1
#
_cell.length_a   1.000
_cell.length_b   1.000
_cell.length_c   1.000
_cell.angle_alpha   90.00
_cell.angle_beta   90.00
_cell.angle_gamma   90.00
#
_symmetry.space_group_name_H-M   'P 1'
#
loop_
_entity.id
_entity.type
_entity.pdbx_description
1 polymer ?
#
loop_
_entity_poly.entity_id
_entity_poly.type
_entity_poly.pdbx_seq_one_letter_code
_entity_poly.pdbx_strand_id
1 'polypeptide(L)'
;MFKSANFDKLLDRATSLTNLEPDWNAILQICDTIRQNDVQPKYAVNAIKKKLYATNPNVELLALQVLESCVKNCGTAFHVEVTSKAFMEELRDIVKMSSDTKVRDEVLKLIQVWAHAFRNDPTHRAVADTVNLMKIEGYKFPVLKESDAMFAADSAPDWADGECCNRCRTQFSLVQRKHHCRNCGQIFCQKCSAKISTIP
;
A
#
# COMPACT_ATOMS: atom_id res chain seq x y z
N MET A 1 11.80 21.75 7.58
CA MET A 1 13.17 21.30 7.27
C MET A 1 13.67 20.23 8.23
N PHE A 2 13.46 20.36 9.55
CA PHE A 2 13.94 19.36 10.54
C PHE A 2 13.20 18.00 10.55
N LYS A 3 11.91 17.95 10.20
CA LYS A 3 11.13 16.69 10.22
C LYS A 3 11.57 15.70 9.13
N SER A 4 11.86 16.19 7.92
CA SER A 4 12.41 15.37 6.83
C SER A 4 13.79 14.79 7.18
N ALA A 5 14.62 15.54 7.93
CA ALA A 5 15.93 15.05 8.37
C ALA A 5 15.85 13.85 9.31
N ASN A 6 14.79 13.74 10.13
CA ASN A 6 14.57 12.56 10.96
C ASN A 6 14.25 11.32 10.12
N PHE A 7 13.36 11.47 9.13
CA PHE A 7 13.04 10.41 8.18
C PHE A 7 14.27 9.95 7.41
N ASP A 8 15.07 10.87 6.89
CA ASP A 8 16.29 10.53 6.14
C ASP A 8 17.27 9.73 7.00
N LYS A 9 17.47 10.14 8.25
CA LYS A 9 18.31 9.42 9.21
C LYS A 9 17.78 8.01 9.51
N LEU A 10 16.45 7.86 9.66
CA LEU A 10 15.84 6.56 9.88
C LEU A 10 15.97 5.67 8.63
N LEU A 11 15.79 6.23 7.44
CA LEU A 11 15.93 5.51 6.17
C LEU A 11 17.37 5.04 5.96
N ASP A 12 18.35 5.91 6.18
CA ASP A 12 19.77 5.56 6.12
C ASP A 12 20.12 4.43 7.10
N ARG A 13 19.55 4.47 8.31
CA ARG A 13 19.73 3.41 9.32
C ARG A 13 19.07 2.11 8.89
N ALA A 14 17.83 2.16 8.39
CA ALA A 14 17.08 0.98 7.95
C ALA A 14 17.72 0.28 6.75
N THR A 15 18.35 1.04 5.85
CA THR A 15 19.01 0.52 4.65
C THR A 15 20.53 0.48 4.75
N SER A 16 21.09 0.41 5.98
CA SER A 16 22.54 0.36 6.16
C SER A 16 23.11 -0.95 5.63
N LEU A 17 24.25 -0.87 4.94
CA LEU A 17 25.01 -2.02 4.46
C LEU A 17 25.47 -2.97 5.58
N THR A 18 25.52 -2.48 6.81
CA THR A 18 25.94 -3.24 8.00
C THR A 18 24.80 -4.06 8.61
N ASN A 19 23.55 -3.86 8.15
CA ASN A 19 22.40 -4.57 8.68
C ASN A 19 22.43 -6.02 8.19
N LEU A 20 22.52 -6.96 9.13
CA LEU A 20 22.41 -8.40 8.85
C LEU A 20 20.95 -8.83 8.72
N GLU A 21 20.04 -8.07 9.32
CA GLU A 21 18.59 -8.28 9.32
C GLU A 21 17.85 -6.92 9.22
N PRO A 22 16.57 -6.91 8.83
CA PRO A 22 15.79 -5.68 8.75
C PRO A 22 15.69 -4.98 10.12
N ASP A 23 16.03 -3.69 10.18
CA ASP A 23 15.81 -2.86 11.36
C ASP A 23 14.33 -2.47 11.47
N TRP A 24 13.53 -3.39 12.00
CA TRP A 24 12.08 -3.19 12.18
C TRP A 24 11.75 -1.97 13.03
N ASN A 25 12.61 -1.62 13.99
CA ASN A 25 12.40 -0.43 14.81
C ASN A 25 12.50 0.85 13.97
N ALA A 26 13.48 0.95 13.06
CA ALA A 26 13.58 2.07 12.13
C ALA A 26 12.45 2.06 11.10
N ILE A 27 12.12 0.88 10.55
CA ILE A 27 11.05 0.72 9.56
C ILE A 27 9.69 1.16 10.10
N LEU A 28 9.33 0.75 11.31
CA LEU A 28 8.07 1.15 11.93
C LEU A 28 8.02 2.66 12.24
N GLN A 29 9.14 3.24 12.69
CA GLN A 29 9.23 4.70 12.87
C GLN A 29 9.12 5.47 11.55
N ILE A 30 9.65 4.93 10.44
CA ILE A 30 9.44 5.50 9.11
C ILE A 30 7.94 5.53 8.79
N CYS A 31 7.23 4.42 8.99
CA CYS A 31 5.78 4.36 8.77
C CYS A 31 5.05 5.40 9.64
N ASP A 32 5.44 5.54 10.91
CA ASP A 32 4.86 6.53 11.83
C ASP A 32 5.03 7.96 11.34
N THR A 33 6.21 8.32 10.83
CA THR A 33 6.47 9.68 10.31
C THR A 33 5.59 10.03 9.10
N ILE A 34 5.26 9.03 8.27
CA ILE A 34 4.36 9.21 7.12
C ILE A 34 2.91 9.33 7.63
N ARG A 35 2.46 8.41 8.48
CA ARG A 35 1.10 8.41 9.05
C ARG A 35 0.77 9.68 9.83
N GLN A 36 1.75 10.21 10.58
CA GLN A 36 1.60 11.43 11.37
C GLN A 36 1.74 12.71 10.53
N ASN A 37 1.89 12.59 9.21
CA ASN A 37 2.12 13.70 8.28
C ASN A 37 3.38 14.54 8.59
N ASP A 38 4.35 13.97 9.29
CA ASP A 38 5.66 14.60 9.47
C ASP A 38 6.46 14.63 8.16
N VAL A 39 6.21 13.64 7.29
CA VAL A 39 6.78 13.53 5.95
C VAL A 39 5.69 13.28 4.92
N GLN A 40 5.76 14.02 3.81
CA GLN A 40 4.84 13.85 2.69
C GLN A 40 5.10 12.51 1.97
N PRO A 41 4.06 11.72 1.65
CA PRO A 41 4.22 10.41 1.00
C PRO A 41 5.08 10.46 -0.27
N LYS A 42 4.86 11.47 -1.13
CA LYS A 42 5.65 11.69 -2.34
C LYS A 42 7.14 11.85 -2.07
N TYR A 43 7.50 12.56 -0.99
CA TYR A 43 8.90 12.71 -0.60
C TYR A 43 9.47 11.37 -0.13
N ALA A 44 8.75 10.66 0.73
CA ALA A 44 9.17 9.37 1.27
C ALA A 44 9.39 8.33 0.14
N VAL A 45 8.44 8.21 -0.79
CA VAL A 45 8.55 7.32 -1.95
C VAL A 45 9.78 7.65 -2.80
N ASN A 46 10.04 8.94 -3.06
CA ASN A 46 11.22 9.35 -3.83
C ASN A 46 12.54 9.10 -3.09
N ALA A 47 12.58 9.25 -1.77
CA ALA A 47 13.75 8.94 -0.96
C ALA A 47 14.04 7.43 -0.93
N ILE A 48 13.00 6.60 -0.72
CA ILE A 48 13.10 5.14 -0.79
C ILE A 48 13.55 4.70 -2.19
N LYS A 49 12.98 5.29 -3.25
CA LYS A 49 13.38 5.02 -4.64
C LYS A 49 14.88 5.16 -4.86
N LYS A 50 15.51 6.21 -4.31
CA LYS A 50 16.97 6.39 -4.44
C LYS A 50 17.76 5.22 -3.85
N LYS A 51 17.26 4.58 -2.78
CA LYS A 51 17.88 3.39 -2.18
C LYS A 51 17.68 2.12 -3.01
N LEU A 52 16.60 2.05 -3.80
CA LEU A 52 16.35 0.94 -4.73
C LEU A 52 17.31 0.93 -5.94
N TYR A 53 17.96 2.06 -6.24
CA TYR A 53 19.01 2.14 -7.27
C TYR A 53 20.42 2.08 -6.67
N ALA A 54 20.57 1.55 -5.45
CA ALA A 54 21.87 1.37 -4.83
C ALA A 54 22.70 0.33 -5.61
N THR A 55 24.02 0.46 -5.57
CA THR A 55 24.93 -0.51 -6.22
C THR A 55 25.00 -1.85 -5.48
N ASN A 56 24.54 -1.90 -4.23
CA ASN A 56 24.62 -3.08 -3.40
C ASN A 56 23.24 -3.74 -3.27
N PRO A 57 23.10 -5.03 -3.64
CA PRO A 57 21.83 -5.75 -3.57
C PRO A 57 21.20 -5.82 -2.18
N ASN A 58 22.00 -5.84 -1.11
CA ASN A 58 21.44 -5.84 0.25
C ASN A 58 20.73 -4.52 0.56
N VAL A 59 21.24 -3.39 0.07
CA VAL A 59 20.58 -2.09 0.25
C VAL A 59 19.28 -2.03 -0.55
N GLU A 60 19.28 -2.56 -1.78
CA GLU A 60 18.07 -2.69 -2.60
C GLU A 60 17.00 -3.52 -1.87
N LEU A 61 17.37 -4.71 -1.34
CA LEU A 61 16.46 -5.58 -0.59
C LEU A 61 15.91 -4.92 0.69
N LEU A 62 16.76 -4.24 1.47
CA LEU A 62 16.31 -3.51 2.66
C LEU A 62 15.38 -2.35 2.31
N ALA A 63 15.65 -1.66 1.20
CA ALA A 63 14.78 -0.59 0.71
C ALA A 63 13.44 -1.14 0.22
N LEU A 64 13.40 -2.31 -0.41
CA LEU A 64 12.17 -3.02 -0.76
C LEU A 64 11.38 -3.41 0.51
N GLN A 65 12.05 -3.84 1.57
CA GLN A 65 11.41 -4.15 2.86
C GLN A 65 10.78 -2.90 3.52
N VAL A 66 11.46 -1.75 3.44
CA VAL A 66 10.92 -0.45 3.89
C VAL A 66 9.70 -0.09 3.04
N LEU A 67 9.80 -0.21 1.71
CA LEU A 67 8.70 0.10 0.78
C LEU A 67 7.46 -0.76 1.06
N GLU A 68 7.64 -2.08 1.19
CA GLU A 68 6.57 -3.02 1.53
C GLU A 68 5.87 -2.61 2.83
N SER A 69 6.65 -2.29 3.86
CA SER A 69 6.12 -1.89 5.17
C SER A 69 5.33 -0.60 5.07
N CYS A 70 5.82 0.40 4.33
CA CYS A 70 5.09 1.64 4.11
C CYS A 70 3.79 1.43 3.33
N VAL A 71 3.77 0.58 2.28
CA VAL A 71 2.52 0.26 1.57
C VAL A 71 1.52 -0.40 2.52
N LYS A 72 1.98 -1.28 3.41
CA LYS A 72 1.10 -1.99 4.36
C LYS A 72 0.55 -1.12 5.49
N ASN A 73 1.18 0.01 5.81
CA ASN A 73 0.89 0.77 7.03
C ASN A 73 0.62 2.27 6.84
N CYS A 74 0.77 2.84 5.64
CA CYS A 74 0.67 4.30 5.44
C CYS A 74 -0.59 4.76 4.68
N GLY A 75 -1.51 3.83 4.37
CA GLY A 75 -2.78 4.10 3.74
C GLY A 75 -2.75 4.71 2.33
N THR A 76 -3.92 5.17 1.89
CA THR A 76 -4.21 5.57 0.50
C THR A 76 -3.28 6.66 -0.02
N ALA A 77 -2.88 7.62 0.82
CA ALA A 77 -1.99 8.70 0.40
C ALA A 77 -0.61 8.19 -0.05
N PHE A 78 -0.11 7.10 0.55
CA PHE A 78 1.10 6.43 0.10
C PHE A 78 0.83 5.49 -1.08
N HIS A 79 -0.32 4.80 -1.09
CA HIS A 79 -0.72 3.91 -2.19
C HIS A 79 -0.78 4.63 -3.53
N VAL A 80 -1.38 5.82 -3.61
CA VAL A 80 -1.50 6.59 -4.86
C VAL A 80 -0.13 6.93 -5.46
N GLU A 81 0.88 7.21 -4.63
CA GLU A 81 2.23 7.51 -5.09
C GLU A 81 2.93 6.25 -5.64
N VAL A 82 2.87 5.14 -4.91
CA VAL A 82 3.52 3.87 -5.28
C VAL A 82 2.84 3.17 -6.45
N THR A 83 1.52 3.29 -6.57
CA THR A 83 0.74 2.67 -7.66
C THR A 83 0.65 3.54 -8.92
N SER A 84 1.34 4.67 -8.95
CA SER A 84 1.40 5.53 -10.13
C SER A 84 2.10 4.84 -11.30
N LYS A 85 1.70 5.16 -12.54
CA LYS A 85 2.35 4.64 -13.75
C LYS A 85 3.86 4.90 -13.75
N ALA A 86 4.26 6.10 -13.31
CA ALA A 86 5.68 6.48 -13.25
C ALA A 86 6.46 5.57 -12.29
N PHE A 87 5.93 5.30 -11.09
CA PHE A 87 6.61 4.43 -10.14
C PHE A 87 6.61 2.95 -10.57
N MET A 88 5.55 2.49 -11.24
CA MET A 88 5.53 1.14 -11.82
C MET A 88 6.61 0.93 -12.90
N GLU A 89 6.87 1.94 -13.74
CA GLU A 89 7.97 1.88 -14.71
C GLU A 89 9.34 1.80 -14.02
N GLU A 90 9.54 2.54 -12.93
CA GLU A 90 10.77 2.48 -12.13
C GLU A 90 11.01 1.06 -11.57
N LEU A 91 9.96 0.39 -11.08
CA LEU A 91 10.08 -1.00 -10.63
C LEU A 91 10.38 -1.97 -11.76
N ARG A 92 9.81 -1.76 -12.95
CA ARG A 92 10.14 -2.55 -14.15
C ARG A 92 11.61 -2.37 -14.54
N ASP A 93 12.12 -1.14 -14.44
CA ASP A 93 13.52 -0.85 -14.75
C ASP A 93 14.47 -1.51 -13.75
N ILE A 94 14.15 -1.50 -12.45
CA ILE A 94 14.92 -2.25 -11.43
C ILE A 94 14.96 -3.75 -11.76
N VAL A 95 13.84 -4.35 -12.17
CA VAL A 95 13.82 -5.79 -12.56
C VAL A 95 14.71 -6.07 -13.77
N LYS A 96 14.79 -5.13 -14.72
CA LYS A 96 15.63 -5.28 -15.93
C LYS A 96 17.11 -5.02 -15.65
N MET A 97 17.42 -4.08 -14.75
CA MET A 97 18.78 -3.61 -14.49
C MET A 97 19.49 -4.40 -13.40
N SER A 98 18.78 -4.89 -12.39
CA SER A 98 19.40 -5.57 -11.26
C SER A 98 19.97 -6.93 -11.69
N SER A 99 21.24 -7.16 -11.35
CA SER A 99 21.93 -8.43 -11.60
C SER A 99 21.61 -9.48 -10.53
N ASP A 100 21.04 -9.07 -9.39
CA ASP A 100 20.69 -9.96 -8.29
C ASP A 100 19.28 -10.53 -8.49
N THR A 101 19.18 -11.86 -8.57
CA THR A 101 17.90 -12.55 -8.77
C THR A 101 16.93 -12.34 -7.61
N LYS A 102 17.42 -12.20 -6.38
CA LYS A 102 16.57 -12.00 -5.20
C LYS A 102 15.91 -10.63 -5.23
N VAL A 103 16.63 -9.58 -5.64
CA VAL A 103 16.06 -8.24 -5.82
C VAL A 103 14.94 -8.29 -6.85
N ARG A 104 15.20 -8.90 -8.01
CA ARG A 104 14.20 -9.05 -9.08
C ARG A 104 12.97 -9.82 -8.61
N ASP A 105 13.17 -10.96 -7.93
CA ASP A 105 12.08 -11.80 -7.46
C ASP A 105 11.24 -11.10 -6.40
N GLU A 106 11.86 -10.32 -5.50
CA GLU A 106 11.14 -9.54 -4.50
C GLU A 106 10.33 -8.39 -5.13
N VAL A 107 10.87 -7.70 -6.15
CA VAL A 107 10.10 -6.69 -6.89
C VAL A 107 8.90 -7.32 -7.58
N LEU A 108 9.09 -8.45 -8.29
CA LEU A 108 7.99 -9.17 -8.95
C LEU A 108 6.92 -9.60 -7.94
N LYS A 109 7.33 -10.11 -6.78
CA LYS A 109 6.44 -10.46 -5.67
C LYS A 109 5.62 -9.25 -5.21
N LEU A 110 6.25 -8.12 -4.95
CA LEU A 110 5.56 -6.91 -4.47
C LEU A 110 4.53 -6.40 -5.48
N ILE A 111 4.89 -6.28 -6.76
CA ILE A 111 3.96 -5.83 -7.81
C ILE A 111 2.76 -6.79 -7.89
N GLN A 112 2.99 -8.10 -7.81
CA GLN A 112 1.91 -9.09 -7.84
C GLN A 112 0.99 -9.03 -6.63
N VAL A 113 1.56 -8.87 -5.44
CA VAL A 113 0.83 -8.69 -4.18
C VAL A 113 -0.05 -7.44 -4.28
N TRP A 114 0.49 -6.32 -4.75
CA TRP A 114 -0.25 -5.07 -4.90
C TRP A 114 -1.34 -5.18 -5.98
N ALA A 115 -1.06 -5.84 -7.12
CA ALA A 115 -2.07 -6.07 -8.14
C ALA A 115 -3.26 -6.88 -7.60
N HIS A 116 -2.99 -7.89 -6.77
CA HIS A 116 -4.05 -8.65 -6.13
C HIS A 116 -4.80 -7.81 -5.10
N ALA A 117 -4.08 -7.08 -4.26
CA ALA A 117 -4.67 -6.35 -3.15
C ALA A 117 -5.50 -5.14 -3.62
N PHE A 118 -5.10 -4.46 -4.69
CA PHE A 118 -5.83 -3.34 -5.29
C PHE A 118 -6.75 -3.74 -6.47
N ARG A 119 -7.01 -5.04 -6.69
CA ARG A 119 -7.75 -5.55 -7.88
C ARG A 119 -9.15 -4.96 -8.08
N ASN A 120 -9.78 -4.50 -7.00
CA ASN A 120 -11.14 -3.96 -7.02
C ASN A 120 -11.16 -2.42 -7.09
N ASP A 121 -10.00 -1.76 -7.09
CA ASP A 121 -9.89 -0.32 -7.11
C ASP A 121 -9.32 0.16 -8.47
N PRO A 122 -10.14 0.80 -9.31
CA PRO A 122 -9.69 1.26 -10.62
C PRO A 122 -8.63 2.37 -10.55
N THR A 123 -8.47 3.07 -9.42
CA THR A 123 -7.45 4.11 -9.25
C THR A 123 -6.02 3.55 -9.33
N HIS A 124 -5.86 2.27 -8.97
CA HIS A 124 -4.58 1.57 -8.90
C HIS A 124 -4.35 0.61 -10.10
N ARG A 125 -5.12 0.77 -11.18
CA ARG A 125 -5.08 -0.12 -12.36
C ARG A 125 -3.68 -0.30 -12.96
N ALA A 126 -2.83 0.72 -12.87
CA ALA A 126 -1.47 0.67 -13.39
C ALA A 126 -0.67 -0.54 -12.87
N VAL A 127 -0.90 -0.97 -11.63
CA VAL A 127 -0.22 -2.15 -11.06
C VAL A 127 -0.62 -3.42 -11.80
N ALA A 128 -1.92 -3.62 -12.05
CA ALA A 128 -2.42 -4.78 -12.78
C ALA A 128 -1.94 -4.79 -14.24
N ASP A 129 -1.93 -3.62 -14.89
CA ASP A 129 -1.40 -3.46 -16.24
C ASP A 129 0.08 -3.84 -16.30
N THR A 130 0.88 -3.40 -15.32
CA THR A 130 2.30 -3.75 -15.19
C THR A 130 2.53 -5.25 -15.00
N VAL A 131 1.76 -5.93 -14.14
CA VAL A 131 1.87 -7.40 -13.99
C VAL A 131 1.58 -8.11 -15.32
N ASN A 132 0.53 -7.71 -16.03
CA ASN A 132 0.16 -8.32 -17.31
C ASN A 132 1.26 -8.09 -18.36
N LEU A 133 1.77 -6.87 -18.46
CA LEU A 133 2.87 -6.53 -19.37
C LEU A 133 4.11 -7.37 -19.08
N MET A 134 4.53 -7.46 -17.82
CA MET A 134 5.72 -8.23 -17.44
C MET A 134 5.54 -9.73 -17.68
N LYS A 135 4.33 -10.28 -17.50
CA LYS A 135 4.04 -11.67 -17.88
C LYS A 135 4.16 -11.91 -19.39
N ILE A 136 3.70 -10.95 -20.20
CA ILE A 136 3.85 -11.01 -21.67
C ILE A 136 5.33 -10.94 -22.07
N GLU A 137 6.13 -10.12 -21.38
CA GLU A 137 7.59 -10.04 -21.56
C GLU A 137 8.33 -11.31 -21.11
N GLY A 138 7.64 -12.27 -20.48
CA GLY A 138 8.18 -13.56 -20.09
C GLY A 138 8.67 -13.66 -18.65
N TYR A 139 8.45 -12.64 -17.81
CA TYR A 139 8.79 -12.69 -16.39
C TYR A 139 7.89 -13.67 -15.64
N LYS A 140 8.51 -14.53 -14.83
CA LYS A 140 7.82 -15.50 -13.98
C LYS A 140 7.57 -14.90 -12.62
N PHE A 141 6.29 -14.70 -12.31
CA PHE A 141 5.85 -14.21 -11.01
C PHE A 141 5.76 -15.35 -9.99
N PRO A 142 6.09 -15.10 -8.71
CA PRO A 142 5.98 -16.11 -7.66
C PRO A 142 4.51 -16.50 -7.40
N VAL A 143 4.33 -17.59 -6.64
CA VAL A 143 2.99 -17.98 -6.19
C VAL A 143 2.54 -17.03 -5.09
N LEU A 144 1.40 -16.37 -5.28
CA LEU A 144 0.78 -15.54 -4.25
C LEU A 144 0.31 -16.39 -3.08
N LYS A 145 0.63 -15.97 -1.86
CA LYS A 145 -0.07 -16.41 -0.65
C LYS A 145 -1.09 -15.33 -0.29
N GLU A 146 -2.32 -15.73 0.05
CA GLU A 146 -3.38 -14.77 0.40
C GLU A 146 -2.98 -13.85 1.58
N SER A 147 -2.17 -14.36 2.51
CA SER A 147 -1.59 -13.59 3.62
C SER A 147 -0.74 -12.41 3.18
N ASP A 148 -0.08 -12.50 2.03
CA ASP A 148 0.87 -11.48 1.57
C ASP A 148 0.15 -10.23 1.07
N ALA A 149 -1.10 -10.38 0.64
CA ALA A 149 -1.96 -9.31 0.13
C ALA A 149 -2.89 -8.69 1.19
N MET A 150 -2.72 -9.02 2.47
CA MET A 150 -3.41 -8.35 3.56
C MET A 150 -2.69 -7.05 3.90
N PHE A 151 -3.30 -5.91 3.54
CA PHE A 151 -2.91 -4.60 4.07
C PHE A 151 -3.58 -4.38 5.42
N ALA A 152 -2.99 -3.55 6.30
CA ALA A 152 -3.80 -2.96 7.38
C ALA A 152 -4.94 -2.19 6.70
N ALA A 153 -6.19 -2.52 7.03
CA ALA A 153 -7.37 -1.90 6.42
C ALA A 153 -7.43 -0.42 6.82
N ASP A 154 -6.73 0.43 6.07
CA ASP A 154 -6.29 1.73 6.59
C ASP A 154 -7.35 2.84 6.58
N SER A 155 -8.58 2.59 6.13
CA SER A 155 -9.66 3.56 6.33
C SER A 155 -11.03 2.91 6.28
N ALA A 156 -11.79 3.10 7.37
CA ALA A 156 -13.24 2.93 7.27
C ALA A 156 -13.76 3.88 6.18
N PRO A 157 -14.63 3.41 5.28
CA PRO A 157 -15.17 4.22 4.20
C PRO A 157 -15.96 5.42 4.73
N ASP A 158 -15.97 6.51 3.94
CA ASP A 158 -16.79 7.68 4.23
C ASP A 158 -18.26 7.33 4.37
N TRP A 159 -18.93 7.97 5.33
CA TRP A 159 -20.34 7.74 5.59
C TRP A 159 -21.20 8.51 4.60
N ALA A 160 -21.79 7.79 3.64
CA ALA A 160 -22.73 8.35 2.68
C ALA A 160 -24.01 8.81 3.39
N ASP A 161 -24.60 9.92 2.92
CA ASP A 161 -25.92 10.37 3.36
C ASP A 161 -26.98 10.19 2.25
N GLY A 162 -28.24 10.11 2.64
CA GLY A 162 -29.36 9.97 1.71
C GLY A 162 -30.72 9.94 2.39
N GLU A 163 -31.78 10.05 1.60
CA GLU A 163 -33.17 10.09 2.09
C GLU A 163 -33.80 8.70 2.24
N CYS A 164 -33.18 7.65 1.69
CA CYS A 164 -33.69 6.29 1.77
C CYS A 164 -32.60 5.25 2.03
N CYS A 165 -33.02 4.09 2.56
CA CYS A 165 -32.16 2.95 2.80
C CYS A 165 -31.54 2.44 1.49
N ASN A 166 -30.22 2.28 1.44
CA ASN A 166 -29.50 1.82 0.26
C ASN A 166 -29.91 0.39 -0.19
N ARG A 167 -30.42 -0.43 0.73
CA ARG A 167 -30.87 -1.81 0.44
C ARG A 167 -32.35 -1.92 0.08
N CYS A 168 -33.24 -1.48 0.97
CA CYS A 168 -34.69 -1.68 0.80
C CYS A 168 -35.44 -0.44 0.31
N ARG A 169 -34.75 0.68 0.10
CA ARG A 169 -35.30 1.96 -0.39
C ARG A 169 -36.41 2.58 0.47
N THR A 170 -36.66 2.06 1.67
CA THR A 170 -37.51 2.73 2.67
C THR A 170 -36.97 4.13 2.95
N GLN A 171 -37.85 5.14 2.92
CA GLN A 171 -37.52 6.52 3.29
C GLN A 171 -37.22 6.65 4.79
N PHE A 172 -36.22 7.46 5.11
CA PHE A 172 -35.89 7.81 6.47
C PHE A 172 -36.84 8.88 7.00
N SER A 173 -37.09 8.85 8.31
CA SER A 173 -37.99 9.77 9.01
C SER A 173 -37.58 9.87 10.49
N LEU A 174 -38.33 10.63 11.28
CA LEU A 174 -38.09 10.74 12.72
C LEU A 174 -38.13 9.38 13.45
N VAL A 175 -38.95 8.45 12.97
CA VAL A 175 -39.06 7.09 13.54
C VAL A 175 -38.20 6.07 12.82
N GLN A 176 -37.90 6.29 11.53
CA GLN A 176 -37.04 5.43 10.72
C GLN A 176 -35.66 6.06 10.58
N ARG A 177 -34.78 5.76 11.55
CA ARG A 177 -33.45 6.38 11.66
C ARG A 177 -32.43 5.77 10.68
N LYS A 178 -31.40 6.57 10.39
CA LYS A 178 -30.25 6.24 9.54
C LYS A 178 -29.23 5.40 10.30
N HIS A 179 -28.66 4.38 9.65
CA HIS A 179 -27.57 3.55 10.17
C HIS A 179 -26.49 3.33 9.09
N HIS A 180 -25.21 3.38 9.46
CA HIS A 180 -24.12 3.18 8.51
C HIS A 180 -23.47 1.79 8.62
N CYS A 181 -23.16 1.19 7.48
CA CYS A 181 -22.32 0.00 7.44
C CYS A 181 -20.85 0.40 7.57
N ARG A 182 -20.14 -0.14 8.57
CA ARG A 182 -18.73 0.21 8.83
C ARG A 182 -17.77 -0.34 7.78
N ASN A 183 -18.22 -1.31 6.97
CA ASN A 183 -17.42 -1.91 5.90
C ASN A 183 -17.55 -1.20 4.55
N CYS A 184 -18.70 -0.56 4.26
CA CYS A 184 -18.92 0.07 2.95
C CYS A 184 -19.39 1.53 3.00
N GLY A 185 -19.63 2.09 4.20
CA GLY A 185 -19.97 3.51 4.38
C GLY A 185 -21.40 3.88 3.97
N GLN A 186 -22.16 2.95 3.40
CA GLN A 186 -23.52 3.20 2.91
C GLN A 186 -24.56 3.29 4.03
N ILE A 187 -25.67 3.97 3.72
CA ILE A 187 -26.77 4.26 4.64
C ILE A 187 -27.90 3.21 4.56
N PHE A 188 -28.38 2.73 5.70
CA PHE A 188 -29.38 1.66 5.81
C PHE A 188 -30.39 1.93 6.92
N CYS A 189 -31.53 1.25 6.88
CA CYS A 189 -32.41 1.12 8.03
C CYS A 189 -31.91 0.03 8.99
N GLN A 190 -32.45 0.01 10.21
CA GLN A 190 -32.13 -0.99 11.23
C GLN A 190 -32.27 -2.43 10.71
N LYS A 191 -33.38 -2.75 10.03
CA LYS A 191 -33.63 -4.11 9.49
C LYS A 191 -32.56 -4.56 8.49
N CYS A 192 -32.04 -3.64 7.68
CA CYS A 192 -31.02 -3.94 6.67
C CYS A 192 -29.59 -3.96 7.21
N SER A 193 -29.37 -3.46 8.43
CA SER A 193 -28.06 -3.34 9.10
C SER A 193 -28.00 -4.02 10.48
N ALA A 194 -28.90 -4.98 10.74
CA ALA A 194 -29.02 -5.65 12.04
C ALA A 194 -27.84 -6.60 12.38
N LYS A 195 -26.95 -6.88 11.43
CA LYS A 195 -25.80 -7.79 11.62
C LYS A 195 -24.55 -7.00 12.02
N ILE A 196 -23.71 -7.63 12.84
CA ILE A 196 -22.42 -7.09 13.31
C ILE A 196 -21.33 -8.11 12.94
N SER A 197 -20.17 -7.62 12.54
CA SER A 197 -18.97 -8.42 12.28
C SER A 197 -17.73 -7.60 12.65
N THR A 198 -16.64 -8.29 13.00
CA THR A 198 -15.31 -7.69 13.01
C THR A 198 -14.90 -7.39 11.56
N ILE A 199 -14.28 -6.23 11.34
CA ILE A 199 -13.70 -5.83 10.06
C ILE A 199 -12.19 -5.81 10.30
N PRO A 200 -11.45 -6.83 9.84
CA PRO A 200 -10.00 -6.88 9.96
C PRO A 200 -9.32 -5.82 9.08
#